data_AF-A0A2A3J7J7-F1
#
_entry.id   AF-A0A2A3J7J7-F1
#
_cell.length_a   1.000
_cell.length_b   1.000
_cell.length_c   1.000
_cell.angle_alpha   90.00
_cell.angle_beta   90.00
_cell.angle_gamma   90.00
#
_symmetry.space_group_name_H-M   'P 1'
#
loop_
_entity.id
_entity.type
_entity.pdbx_description
1 polymer ?
#
loop_
_entity_poly.entity_id
_entity_poly.type
_entity_poly.pdbx_seq_one_letter_code
_entity_poly.pdbx_strand_id
1 'polypeptide(L)' 'MSAPSPVCNHRLYEVLIAFEASVIFGLLAGLLLVVLGASPLAAVCAGGATIVGCFGITMGAVTYVTKQGN' A
#
# COMPACT_ATOMS: atom_id res chain seq x y z
N MET A 1 -7.19 39.86 4.15
CA MET A 1 -6.05 38.95 3.94
C MET A 1 -6.55 37.54 4.20
N SER A 2 -6.79 36.77 3.15
CA SER A 2 -7.20 35.36 3.29
C SER A 2 -6.00 34.58 3.84
N ALA A 3 -6.17 33.93 4.98
CA ALA A 3 -5.14 33.06 5.54
C ALA A 3 -4.73 32.02 4.48
N PRO A 4 -3.43 31.73 4.30
CA PRO A 4 -3.04 30.61 3.45
C PRO A 4 -3.72 29.37 4.02
N SER A 5 -4.66 28.81 3.26
CA SER A 5 -5.24 27.51 3.60
C SER A 5 -4.08 26.56 3.85
N PRO A 6 -4.01 25.84 4.98
CA PRO A 6 -2.95 24.88 5.21
C PRO A 6 -2.94 23.97 3.98
N VAL A 7 -1.80 23.91 3.29
CA VAL A 7 -1.61 22.97 2.19
C VAL A 7 -1.62 21.60 2.85
N CYS A 8 -2.83 21.07 3.04
CA CYS A 8 -3.04 19.82 3.72
C CYS A 8 -2.45 18.78 2.78
N ASN A 9 -1.24 18.31 3.09
CA ASN A 9 -0.57 17.22 2.39
C ASN A 9 -1.30 15.88 2.60
N HIS A 10 -2.64 15.90 2.72
CA HIS A 10 -3.54 14.77 2.90
C HIS A 10 -3.24 13.67 1.88
N ARG A 11 -3.02 14.07 0.62
CA ARG A 11 -2.69 13.15 -0.46
C ARG A 11 -1.37 12.41 -0.24
N LEU A 12 -0.39 13.07 0.38
CA LEU A 12 0.91 12.49 0.69
C LEU A 12 0.79 11.49 1.86
N TYR A 13 0.04 11.85 2.90
CA TYR A 13 -0.26 10.94 4.01
C TYR A 13 -1.05 9.72 3.57
N GLU A 14 -2.03 9.88 2.69
CA GLU A 14 -2.83 8.79 2.14
C GLU A 14 -1.97 7.80 1.34
N VAL A 15 -1.06 8.31 0.51
CA VAL A 15 -0.08 7.48 -0.20
C VAL A 15 0.85 6.76 0.76
N LEU A 16 1.33 7.46 1.79
CA LEU A 16 2.26 6.90 2.77
C LEU A 16 1.61 5.76 3.56
N ILE A 17 0.37 5.94 4.03
CA ILE A 17 -0.39 4.93 4.77
C ILE A 17 -0.69 3.73 3.87
N ALA A 18 -1.10 3.94 2.62
CA ALA A 18 -1.34 2.87 1.65
C ALA A 18 -0.07 2.06 1.37
N PHE A 19 1.07 2.74 1.25
CA PHE A 19 2.36 2.10 1.06
C PHE A 19 2.77 1.27 2.28
N GLU A 20 2.69 1.83 3.48
CA GLU A 20 3.07 1.14 4.71
C GLU A 20 2.19 -0.11 4.95
N ALA A 21 0.87 0.02 4.77
CA ALA A 21 -0.05 -1.11 4.86
C ALA A 21 0.33 -2.22 3.86
N SER A 22 0.64 -1.86 2.62
CA SER A 22 1.05 -2.81 1.59
C SER A 22 2.35 -3.54 1.95
N VAL A 23 3.31 -2.84 2.56
CA VAL A 23 4.56 -3.42 3.07
C VAL A 23 4.29 -4.42 4.20
N ILE A 24 3.41 -4.08 5.14
CA ILE A 24 3.01 -4.98 6.23
C ILE A 24 2.37 -6.26 5.67
N PHE A 25 1.42 -6.13 4.74
CA PHE A 25 0.79 -7.29 4.09
C PHE A 25 1.80 -8.15 3.31
N GLY A 26 2.73 -7.52 2.61
CA GLY A 26 3.79 -8.23 1.90
C GLY A 26 4.73 -9.01 2.81
N LEU A 27 5.13 -8.40 3.93
CA LEU A 27 5.93 -9.05 4.96
C LEU A 27 5.20 -10.22 5.58
N LEU A 28 3.91 -10.07 5.91
CA LEU A 28 3.10 -11.15 6.47
C LEU A 28 2.94 -12.31 5.49
N ALA A 29 2.69 -12.02 4.21
CA ALA A 29 2.58 -13.04 3.17
C ALA A 29 3.90 -13.80 2.97
N GLY A 30 5.03 -13.08 2.94
CA GLY A 30 6.36 -13.68 2.88
C GLY A 30 6.67 -14.56 4.10
N LEU A 31 6.39 -14.06 5.31
CA LEU A 31 6.57 -14.82 6.56
C LEU A 31 5.73 -16.09 6.59
N LEU A 32 4.46 -16.02 6.18
CA LEU A 32 3.58 -17.19 6.09
C LEU A 32 4.17 -18.28 5.18
N LEU A 33 4.74 -17.88 4.04
CA LEU A 33 5.38 -18.81 3.12
C LEU A 33 6.65 -19.42 3.70
N VAL A 34 7.47 -18.64 4.43
CA VAL A 34 8.64 -19.18 5.13
C VAL A 34 8.22 -20.19 6.20
N VAL A 35 7.18 -19.90 6.98
CA VAL A 35 6.63 -20.83 7.99
C VAL A 35 6.11 -22.11 7.34
N LEU A 36 5.54 -22.02 6.14
CA LEU A 36 5.07 -23.17 5.37
C LEU A 36 6.22 -23.97 4.71
N GLY A 37 7.47 -23.57 4.91
CA GLY A 37 8.66 -24.25 4.39
C GLY A 37 9.03 -23.86 2.95
N ALA A 38 8.49 -22.76 2.43
CA ALA A 38 8.89 -22.25 1.11
C ALA A 38 10.34 -21.78 1.12
N SER A 39 11.02 -21.95 -0.02
CA SER A 39 12.38 -21.43 -0.19
C SER A 39 12.42 -19.91 0.05
N PRO A 40 13.51 -19.37 0.63
CA PRO A 40 13.63 -17.95 0.93
C PRO A 40 13.44 -17.08 -0.31
N LEU A 41 13.88 -17.54 -1.49
CA LEU A 41 13.68 -16.83 -2.75
C LEU A 41 12.20 -16.74 -3.13
N ALA A 42 11.44 -17.83 -2.97
CA ALA A 42 10.01 -17.85 -3.24
C ALA A 42 9.23 -16.93 -2.28
N ALA A 43 9.61 -16.92 -1.00
CA ALA A 43 9.00 -16.05 0.00
C ALA A 43 9.24 -14.56 -0.30
N VAL A 44 10.46 -14.21 -0.72
CA VAL A 44 10.79 -12.82 -1.13
C VAL A 44 10.02 -12.42 -2.37
N CYS A 45 9.96 -13.28 -3.40
CA CYS A 45 9.20 -12.99 -4.62
C CYS A 45 7.71 -12.81 -4.35
N ALA A 46 7.12 -13.69 -3.52
CA ALA A 46 5.71 -13.61 -3.17
C ALA A 46 5.40 -12.39 -2.29
N GLY A 47 6.26 -12.09 -1.31
CA GLY A 47 6.17 -10.86 -0.51
C GLY A 47 6.27 -9.61 -1.38
N GLY A 48 7.24 -9.55 -2.29
CA GLY A 48 7.38 -8.43 -3.23
C GLY A 48 6.15 -8.27 -4.16
N ALA A 49 5.64 -9.37 -4.71
CA ALA A 49 4.45 -9.35 -5.56
C ALA A 49 3.20 -8.86 -4.81
N THR A 50 3.05 -9.26 -3.54
CA THR A 50 1.93 -8.82 -2.70
C THR A 50 2.02 -7.34 -2.33
N ILE A 51 3.21 -6.78 -2.11
CA ILE A 51 3.39 -5.32 -1.90
C ILE A 51 2.90 -4.55 -3.13
N VAL A 52 3.36 -4.92 -4.32
CA VAL A 52 2.99 -4.24 -5.57
C VAL A 52 1.49 -4.37 -5.83
N GLY A 53 0.92 -5.55 -5.62
CA GLY A 53 -0.51 -5.81 -5.77
C GLY A 53 -1.37 -4.99 -4.82
N CYS A 54 -1.10 -5.06 -3.50
CA CYS A 54 -1.85 -4.30 -2.50
C CYS A 54 -1.76 -2.79 -2.74
N PHE A 55 -0.57 -2.27 -3.08
CA PHE A 55 -0.39 -0.85 -3.31
C PHE A 55 -1.17 -0.39 -4.54
N GLY A 56 -1.11 -1.15 -5.64
CA GLY A 56 -1.86 -0.86 -6.86
C GLY A 56 -3.37 -0.87 -6.65
N ILE A 57 -3.89 -1.88 -5.93
CA ILE A 57 -5.33 -1.98 -5.62
C ILE A 57 -5.77 -0.81 -4.73
N THR A 58 -4.99 -0.47 -3.69
CA THR A 58 -5.31 0.61 -2.77
C THR A 58 -5.36 1.96 -3.50
N MET A 59 -4.39 2.25 -4.36
CA MET A 59 -4.40 3.45 -5.19
C MET A 59 -5.54 3.49 -6.21
N GLY A 60 -5.88 2.34 -6.79
CA GLY A 60 -7.05 2.18 -7.67
C GLY A 60 -8.36 2.48 -6.94
N ALA A 61 -8.51 1.97 -5.72
CA ALA A 61 -9.68 2.22 -4.88
C ALA A 61 -9.78 3.71 -4.50
N VAL A 62 -8.67 4.33 -4.09
CA VAL A 62 -8.61 5.77 -3.79
C VAL A 62 -9.03 6.61 -4.99
N THR A 63 -8.52 6.30 -6.19
CA THR A 63 -8.88 7.04 -7.40
C THR A 63 -10.33 6.81 -7.81
N TYR A 64 -10.88 5.62 -7.60
CA TYR A 64 -12.30 5.34 -7.82
C TYR A 64 -13.21 6.14 -6.87
N VAL A 65 -12.93 6.12 -5.56
CA VAL A 65 -13.69 6.87 -4.56
C VAL A 65 -13.61 8.37 -4.83
N THR A 66 -12.43 8.89 -5.19
CA THR A 66 -12.24 10.30 -5.55
C THR A 66 -13.06 10.68 -6.78
N LYS A 67 -13.18 9.79 -7.78
CA LYS A 67 -14.00 10.03 -8.99
C LYS A 67 -15.50 9.97 -8.72
N GLN A 68 -15.95 9.20 -7.73
CA GLN A 68 -17.37 9.11 -7.38
C GLN A 68 -17.85 10.25 -6.49
N GLY A 69 -16.95 10.92 -5.77
CA GLY A 69 -17.26 12.05 -4.90
C GLY A 69 -17.31 13.42 -5.59
N ASN A 70 -17.07 13.48 -6.90
CA ASN A 70 -17.15 14.70 -7.73
C ASN A 70 -18.27 14.55 -8.78
#